data_AF-A0A954Q135-F1
#
_entry.id   AF-A0A954Q135-F1
#
_cell.length_a   1.000
_cell.length_b   1.000
_cell.length_c   1.000
_cell.angle_alpha   90.00
_cell.angle_beta   90.00
_cell.angle_gamma   90.00
#
_symmetry.space_group_name_H-M   'P 1'
#
loop_
_entity.id
_entity.type
_entity.pdbx_description
1 polymer ?
#
loop_
_entity_poly.entity_id
_entity_poly.type
_entity_poly.pdbx_seq_one_letter_code
_entity_poly.pdbx_strand_id
1 'polypeptide(L)'
;MIVALAVLISVESGCWGEDRAERLLKVVLNNDSVFVGYTLKSDESEIEFFDLKSDHAVSFQRDMVRSADAVSFDQAVKVAGFPAMFSWKIAELANDVKKIGKVAKVTPQVVYINLGRAQGMRKGTKTTVFRNLGDIVDPDTGEVLATERPKIAELTVVEVDQLYSKARLLGDLEVNLQIGDEVETDNRVVVAVCPIAFEDGTTSKDNSAFEEDLITSLVNRKITVVERSNLHDVLGELLIQNTVLFDRDAAKKVGELTGASHVVVGKVIPASKNLGNAFVRLVEVETGRIVVASTTSISTSGSSSGPNRQVPLGVSRIARLGGTGMSRQLPRFLTTRSQYQMTRSGAIRIQGAHDFTIKSQGAIQTKDAGFLAKDFVFEVVVSFDQEDSPANVGMGPGYADAHYNGLADSVYLQLVNPSKTAAISGGVVYFTRFKASRQEIGQLPNPGPHLVRISKTGSTVTFHVDSGNDGPTDDDFETTVQDIGQTGPFFNSKNSPLFFGGGGEFSNVKLKL
;
A
#
# COMPACT_ATOMS: atom_id res chain seq x y z
N MET A 1 3.29 34.78 38.62
CA MET A 1 2.44 34.90 37.43
C MET A 1 2.90 33.87 36.40
N ILE A 2 2.47 32.62 36.56
CA ILE A 2 2.54 31.55 35.56
C ILE A 2 1.18 30.86 35.68
N VAL A 3 0.34 31.04 34.66
CA VAL A 3 -1.03 30.54 34.62
C VAL A 3 -0.97 29.05 34.27
N ALA A 4 -1.29 28.19 35.25
CA ALA A 4 -1.59 26.79 35.01
C ALA A 4 -3.04 26.70 34.50
N LEU A 5 -3.20 26.38 33.22
CA LEU A 5 -4.50 26.16 32.60
C LEU A 5 -4.99 24.76 33.02
N ALA A 6 -5.70 24.67 34.15
CA ALA A 6 -6.47 23.49 34.51
C ALA A 6 -7.71 23.43 33.61
N VAL A 7 -7.78 22.44 32.72
CA VAL A 7 -9.03 22.10 32.04
C VAL A 7 -9.87 21.32 33.04
N LEU A 8 -10.84 22.00 33.66
CA LEU A 8 -11.95 21.38 34.38
C LEU A 8 -12.75 20.51 33.39
N ILE A 9 -12.88 19.22 33.68
CA ILE A 9 -13.98 18.40 33.15
C ILE A 9 -15.16 18.66 34.07
N SER A 10 -16.01 19.62 33.70
CA SER A 10 -17.31 19.82 34.34
C SER A 10 -18.23 18.66 33.98
N VAL A 11 -18.72 17.97 35.02
CA VAL A 11 -19.80 17.00 34.93
C VAL A 11 -21.10 17.80 34.82
N GLU A 12 -21.67 17.89 33.61
CA GLU A 12 -23.08 18.25 33.44
C GLU A 12 -23.91 16.99 33.25
N SER A 13 -24.88 16.84 34.15
CA SER A 13 -25.87 15.79 34.18
C SER A 13 -26.90 16.05 33.09
N GLY A 14 -26.85 15.32 31.98
CA GLY A 14 -27.88 15.41 30.94
C GLY A 14 -27.61 14.47 29.76
N CYS A 15 -28.51 13.50 29.58
CA CYS A 15 -28.65 12.65 28.38
C CYS A 15 -27.38 11.94 27.88
N TRP A 16 -27.01 10.81 28.49
CA TRP A 16 -25.82 10.05 28.08
C TRP A 16 -26.21 8.75 27.37
N GLY A 17 -26.53 8.89 26.09
CA GLY A 17 -26.61 7.78 25.13
C GLY A 17 -26.06 8.28 23.79
N GLU A 18 -24.73 8.41 23.69
CA GLU A 18 -23.96 8.34 22.42
C GLU A 18 -22.44 8.62 22.61
N ASP A 19 -21.98 9.26 23.70
CA ASP A 19 -20.61 9.85 23.73
C ASP A 19 -19.58 9.18 24.67
N ARG A 20 -19.74 7.89 25.04
CA ARG A 20 -18.87 7.24 26.06
C ARG A 20 -17.56 6.63 25.52
N ALA A 21 -17.41 6.41 24.21
CA ALA A 21 -16.29 5.63 23.65
C ALA A 21 -15.28 6.44 22.81
N GLU A 22 -15.50 7.73 22.57
CA GLU A 22 -14.86 8.42 21.42
C GLU A 22 -13.51 9.11 21.71
N ARG A 23 -13.01 9.14 22.95
CA ARG A 23 -11.73 9.80 23.26
C ARG A 23 -10.69 8.84 23.80
N LEU A 24 -9.72 8.51 22.94
CA LEU A 24 -8.46 7.92 23.37
C LEU A 24 -7.76 8.87 24.35
N LEU A 25 -7.48 8.36 25.55
CA LEU A 25 -6.77 9.06 26.61
C LEU A 25 -5.41 8.42 26.82
N LYS A 26 -4.42 9.26 27.09
CA LYS A 26 -3.16 8.87 27.72
C LYS A 26 -3.23 9.24 29.19
N VAL A 27 -3.26 8.24 30.05
CA VAL A 27 -3.22 8.41 31.50
C VAL A 27 -1.79 8.26 31.96
N VAL A 28 -1.31 9.23 32.72
CA VAL A 28 0.01 9.21 33.36
C VAL A 28 -0.20 9.21 34.87
N LEU A 29 0.29 8.18 35.55
CA LEU A 29 0.24 8.10 37.01
C LEU A 29 1.42 8.82 37.66
N ASN A 30 1.35 9.12 38.95
CA ASN A 30 2.43 9.79 39.71
C ASN A 30 3.76 9.02 39.70
N ASN A 31 3.72 7.71 39.52
CA ASN A 31 4.89 6.83 39.43
C ASN A 31 5.47 6.69 38.01
N ASP A 32 5.13 7.59 37.09
CA ASP A 32 5.54 7.54 35.67
C ASP A 32 4.97 6.39 34.83
N SER A 33 4.05 5.58 35.38
CA SER A 33 3.33 4.59 34.58
C SER A 33 2.40 5.28 33.59
N VAL A 34 2.38 4.80 32.34
CA VAL A 34 1.62 5.37 31.23
C VAL A 34 0.69 4.32 30.65
N PHE A 35 -0.59 4.67 30.55
CA PHE A 35 -1.65 3.86 29.95
C PHE A 35 -2.29 4.61 28.79
N VAL A 36 -2.75 3.88 27.79
CA VAL A 36 -3.49 4.44 26.66
C VAL A 36 -4.75 3.63 26.42
N GLY A 37 -5.89 4.31 26.33
CA GLY A 37 -7.19 3.66 26.19
C GLY A 37 -8.35 4.59 26.52
N TYR A 38 -9.39 4.06 27.16
CA TYR A 38 -10.61 4.82 27.42
C TYR A 38 -11.19 4.51 28.80
N THR A 39 -11.88 5.47 29.38
CA THR A 39 -12.52 5.33 30.69
C THR A 39 -13.77 4.46 30.58
N LEU A 40 -13.84 3.40 31.36
CA LEU A 40 -15.04 2.57 31.51
C LEU A 40 -15.99 3.19 32.53
N LYS A 41 -15.43 3.61 33.67
CA LYS A 41 -16.14 4.24 34.76
C LYS A 41 -15.20 5.19 35.50
N SER A 42 -15.73 6.31 35.99
CA SER A 42 -15.00 7.19 36.90
C SER A 42 -15.95 7.67 37.97
N ASP A 43 -15.52 7.59 39.22
CA ASP A 43 -16.15 8.26 40.36
C ASP A 43 -15.16 9.23 41.03
N GLU A 44 -15.53 9.73 42.21
CA GLU A 44 -14.75 10.71 42.97
C GLU A 44 -13.43 10.13 43.52
N SER A 45 -13.34 8.81 43.69
CA SER A 45 -12.22 8.12 44.33
C SER A 45 -11.40 7.26 43.36
N GLU A 46 -12.05 6.66 42.36
CA GLU A 46 -11.45 5.66 41.50
C GLU A 46 -11.83 5.90 40.03
N ILE A 47 -10.92 5.51 39.14
CA ILE A 47 -11.15 5.47 37.71
C ILE A 47 -10.89 4.04 37.24
N GLU A 48 -11.90 3.45 36.63
CA GLU A 48 -11.82 2.19 35.89
C GLU A 48 -11.56 2.52 34.41
N PHE A 49 -10.47 2.00 33.89
CA PHE A 49 -9.92 2.36 32.59
C PHE A 49 -9.59 1.12 31.79
N PHE A 50 -9.96 1.08 30.52
CA PHE A 50 -9.57 0.00 29.63
C PHE A 50 -8.21 0.32 29.03
N ASP A 51 -7.15 -0.41 29.41
CA ASP A 51 -5.82 -0.25 28.84
C ASP A 51 -5.70 -1.05 27.54
N LEU A 52 -5.49 -0.36 26.42
CA LEU A 52 -5.40 -0.98 25.09
C LEU A 52 -4.14 -1.82 24.93
N LYS A 53 -3.07 -1.53 25.68
CA LYS A 53 -1.82 -2.30 25.60
C LYS A 53 -1.97 -3.70 26.17
N SER A 54 -2.55 -3.81 27.36
CA SER A 54 -2.81 -5.10 28.02
C SER A 54 -4.12 -5.75 27.60
N ASP A 55 -5.02 -4.99 26.97
CA ASP A 55 -6.38 -5.41 26.61
C ASP A 55 -7.24 -5.79 27.83
N HIS A 56 -7.03 -5.11 28.96
CA HIS A 56 -7.73 -5.35 30.22
C HIS A 56 -8.22 -4.05 30.87
N ALA A 57 -9.26 -4.18 31.68
CA ALA A 57 -9.65 -3.12 32.61
C ALA A 57 -8.62 -3.03 33.75
N VAL A 58 -8.19 -1.80 34.03
CA VAL A 58 -7.30 -1.44 35.14
C VAL A 58 -7.97 -0.35 35.96
N SER A 59 -7.81 -0.41 37.28
CA SER A 59 -8.34 0.62 38.17
C SER A 59 -7.22 1.38 38.84
N PHE A 60 -7.39 2.69 38.97
CA PHE A 60 -6.46 3.56 39.68
C PHE A 60 -7.21 4.54 40.57
N GLN A 61 -6.64 4.78 41.76
CA GLN A 61 -7.10 5.84 42.65
C GLN A 61 -6.87 7.20 41.99
N ARG A 62 -7.83 8.11 42.15
CA ARG A 62 -7.85 9.40 41.42
C ARG A 62 -6.67 10.29 41.79
N ASP A 63 -6.21 10.22 43.04
CA ASP A 63 -5.05 10.95 43.55
C ASP A 63 -3.71 10.46 42.98
N MET A 64 -3.67 9.23 42.44
CA MET A 64 -2.51 8.67 41.75
C MET A 64 -2.40 9.14 40.30
N VAL A 65 -3.44 9.76 39.72
CA VAL A 65 -3.44 10.23 38.34
C VAL A 65 -2.83 11.63 38.26
N ARG A 66 -1.70 11.72 37.55
CA ARG A 66 -1.01 12.98 37.30
C ARG A 66 -1.60 13.73 36.11
N SER A 67 -1.92 13.03 35.03
CA SER A 67 -2.63 13.59 33.88
C SER A 67 -3.45 12.55 33.14
N ALA A 68 -4.51 13.00 32.48
CA ALA A 68 -5.36 12.21 31.60
C ALA A 68 -5.69 13.06 30.38
N ASP A 69 -4.87 12.92 29.33
CA ASP A 69 -4.89 13.82 28.18
C ASP A 69 -5.42 13.09 26.94
N ALA A 70 -6.24 13.76 26.13
CA ALA A 70 -6.64 13.23 24.84
C ALA A 70 -5.43 13.05 23.92
N VAL A 71 -5.35 11.93 23.20
CA VAL A 71 -4.24 11.62 22.30
C VAL A 71 -4.71 11.25 20.90
N SER A 72 -3.88 11.56 19.91
CA SER A 72 -4.10 11.09 18.55
C SER A 72 -3.81 9.59 18.42
N PHE A 73 -4.35 8.98 17.37
CA PHE A 73 -4.07 7.58 17.04
C PHE A 73 -2.56 7.29 16.95
N ASP A 74 -1.80 8.14 16.26
CA ASP A 74 -0.36 7.97 16.10
C ASP A 74 0.42 8.11 17.42
N GLN A 75 -0.07 8.93 18.35
CA GLN A 75 0.51 9.05 19.69
C GLN A 75 0.18 7.83 20.55
N ALA A 76 -1.03 7.31 20.42
CA ALA A 76 -1.49 6.10 21.09
C ALA A 76 -0.68 4.86 20.65
N VAL A 77 -0.40 4.73 19.34
CA VAL A 77 0.45 3.66 18.77
C VAL A 77 1.83 3.60 19.42
N LYS A 78 2.44 4.75 19.76
CA LYS A 78 3.76 4.79 20.41
C LYS A 78 3.77 4.23 21.84
N VAL A 79 2.61 4.11 22.48
CA VAL A 79 2.47 3.62 23.86
C VAL A 79 1.89 2.21 23.89
N ALA A 80 0.75 2.02 23.23
CA ALA A 80 0.02 0.75 23.23
C ALA A 80 0.55 -0.26 22.19
N GLY A 81 1.32 0.21 21.20
CA GLY A 81 1.82 -0.61 20.11
C GLY A 81 0.83 -0.67 18.93
N PHE A 82 1.38 -0.90 17.73
CA PHE A 82 0.59 -0.90 16.51
C PHE A 82 -0.47 -2.03 16.46
N PRO A 83 -0.13 -3.31 16.74
CA PRO A 83 -1.11 -4.40 16.69
C PRO A 83 -2.36 -4.15 17.54
N ALA A 84 -2.17 -3.69 18.78
CA ALA A 84 -3.24 -3.38 19.72
C ALA A 84 -4.14 -2.22 19.25
N MET A 85 -3.52 -1.14 18.75
CA MET A 85 -4.26 0.03 18.25
C MET A 85 -5.01 -0.27 16.95
N PHE A 86 -4.39 -1.03 16.03
CA PHE A 86 -5.01 -1.39 14.76
C PHE A 86 -6.16 -2.37 14.96
N SER A 87 -6.00 -3.38 15.83
CA SER A 87 -7.07 -4.31 16.18
C SER A 87 -8.22 -3.64 16.92
N TRP A 88 -7.94 -2.68 17.81
CA TRP A 88 -8.97 -1.85 18.46
C TRP A 88 -9.80 -1.09 17.44
N LYS A 89 -9.16 -0.44 16.45
CA LYS A 89 -9.87 0.29 15.40
C LYS A 89 -10.74 -0.63 14.53
N ILE A 90 -10.30 -1.87 14.31
CA ILE A 90 -11.11 -2.87 13.60
C ILE A 90 -12.28 -3.38 14.46
N ALA A 91 -12.08 -3.56 15.77
CA ALA A 91 -13.14 -3.96 16.68
C ALA A 91 -14.25 -2.90 16.77
N GLU A 92 -13.90 -1.62 16.72
CA GLU A 92 -14.85 -0.51 16.62
C GLU A 92 -15.75 -0.67 15.38
N LEU A 93 -15.16 -0.99 14.21
CA LEU A 93 -15.91 -1.29 12.98
C LEU A 93 -16.80 -2.54 13.11
N ALA A 94 -16.41 -3.52 13.92
CA ALA A 94 -17.17 -4.76 14.11
C ALA A 94 -18.33 -4.60 15.11
N ASN A 95 -18.17 -3.71 16.08
CA ASN A 95 -19.21 -3.32 17.03
C ASN A 95 -20.22 -2.37 16.38
N ASP A 96 -19.78 -1.61 15.39
CA ASP A 96 -20.67 -0.82 14.57
C ASP A 96 -21.44 -1.76 13.62
N VAL A 97 -22.75 -1.81 13.83
CA VAL A 97 -23.75 -2.28 12.87
C VAL A 97 -24.14 -3.78 12.87
N LYS A 98 -24.93 -4.20 13.87
CA LYS A 98 -25.95 -5.26 13.66
C LYS A 98 -27.15 -4.63 12.94
N LYS A 99 -27.23 -4.70 11.60
CA LYS A 99 -28.42 -4.21 10.86
C LYS A 99 -29.56 -5.22 10.98
N ILE A 100 -30.65 -4.81 11.60
CA ILE A 100 -31.91 -5.57 11.58
C ILE A 100 -32.73 -5.08 10.37
N GLY A 101 -32.95 -5.98 9.43
CA GLY A 101 -33.85 -5.81 8.30
C GLY A 101 -35.24 -6.35 8.61
N LYS A 102 -36.11 -6.28 7.61
CA LYS A 102 -37.44 -6.87 7.59
C LYS A 102 -37.72 -7.55 6.25
N VAL A 103 -38.53 -8.59 6.30
CA VAL A 103 -39.13 -9.18 5.11
C VAL A 103 -40.08 -8.16 4.49
N ALA A 104 -39.75 -7.72 3.27
CA ALA A 104 -40.52 -6.74 2.52
C ALA A 104 -41.60 -7.39 1.64
N LYS A 105 -41.35 -8.61 1.14
CA LYS A 105 -42.29 -9.38 0.32
C LYS A 105 -41.90 -10.86 0.31
N VAL A 106 -42.90 -11.75 0.35
CA VAL A 106 -42.71 -13.20 0.20
C VAL A 106 -43.35 -13.65 -1.12
N THR A 107 -42.63 -14.49 -1.88
CA THR A 107 -43.15 -15.17 -3.07
C THR A 107 -42.76 -16.66 -3.00
N PRO A 108 -43.39 -17.55 -3.79
CA PRO A 108 -43.09 -18.98 -3.74
C PRO A 108 -41.62 -19.36 -3.98
N GLN A 109 -40.86 -18.51 -4.68
CA GLN A 109 -39.48 -18.80 -5.09
C GLN A 109 -38.44 -17.91 -4.42
N VAL A 110 -38.82 -16.72 -3.94
CA VAL A 110 -37.90 -15.68 -3.47
C VAL A 110 -38.54 -14.83 -2.37
N VAL A 111 -37.75 -14.51 -1.36
CA VAL A 111 -38.08 -13.56 -0.28
C VAL A 111 -37.33 -12.25 -0.52
N TYR A 112 -38.02 -11.13 -0.47
CA TYR A 112 -37.42 -9.79 -0.56
C TYR A 112 -37.17 -9.26 0.84
N ILE A 113 -35.96 -8.75 1.08
CA ILE A 113 -35.51 -8.19 2.35
C ILE A 113 -35.14 -6.73 2.10
N ASN A 114 -35.55 -5.82 2.99
CA ASN A 114 -35.27 -4.37 2.88
C ASN A 114 -33.82 -3.98 3.26
N LEU A 115 -32.88 -4.89 3.07
CA LEU A 115 -31.45 -4.66 3.19
C LEU A 115 -30.82 -4.92 1.82
N GLY A 116 -30.15 -3.91 1.26
CA GLY A 116 -29.40 -4.00 0.01
C GLY A 116 -27.91 -3.73 0.21
N ARG A 117 -27.19 -3.44 -0.88
CA ARG A 117 -25.73 -3.16 -0.84
C ARG A 117 -25.39 -1.97 0.05
N ALA A 118 -26.24 -0.93 0.08
CA ALA A 118 -26.02 0.21 0.98
C ALA A 118 -26.02 -0.21 2.47
N GLN A 119 -26.66 -1.34 2.78
CA GLN A 119 -26.73 -1.92 4.12
C GLN A 119 -25.71 -3.04 4.35
N GLY A 120 -24.87 -3.37 3.36
CA GLY A 120 -23.82 -4.40 3.45
C GLY A 120 -24.29 -5.82 3.11
N MET A 121 -25.46 -5.97 2.45
CA MET A 121 -25.91 -7.29 2.00
C MET A 121 -25.10 -7.81 0.83
N ARG A 122 -24.76 -9.10 0.84
CA ARG A 122 -23.98 -9.76 -0.21
C ARG A 122 -24.69 -11.00 -0.73
N LYS A 123 -24.45 -11.35 -2.00
CA LYS A 123 -24.88 -12.64 -2.53
C LYS A 123 -24.15 -13.73 -1.75
N GLY A 124 -24.88 -14.76 -1.31
CA GLY A 124 -24.39 -15.82 -0.45
C GLY A 124 -24.51 -15.52 1.05
N THR A 125 -24.82 -14.28 1.46
CA THR A 125 -25.05 -13.96 2.87
C THR A 125 -26.15 -14.85 3.43
N LYS A 126 -25.86 -15.52 4.54
CA LYS A 126 -26.85 -16.21 5.33
C LYS A 126 -27.52 -15.21 6.27
N THR A 127 -28.84 -15.31 6.34
CA THR A 127 -29.66 -14.45 7.20
C THR A 127 -30.60 -15.32 8.02
N THR A 128 -30.89 -14.87 9.24
CA THR A 128 -31.83 -15.55 10.12
C THR A 128 -33.07 -14.68 10.25
N VAL A 129 -34.23 -15.28 10.03
CA VAL A 129 -35.53 -14.61 10.16
C VAL A 129 -36.10 -14.93 11.53
N PHE A 130 -36.53 -13.89 12.24
CA PHE A 130 -37.19 -13.97 13.53
C PHE A 130 -38.58 -13.34 13.44
N ARG A 131 -39.52 -13.88 14.20
CA ARG A 131 -40.81 -13.22 14.42
C ARG A 131 -40.83 -12.64 15.81
N ASN A 132 -41.15 -11.37 15.93
CA ASN A 132 -41.37 -10.73 17.21
C ASN A 132 -42.84 -10.95 17.61
N LEU A 133 -43.08 -11.74 18.65
CA LEU A 133 -44.42 -12.03 19.19
C LEU A 133 -44.76 -11.17 20.41
N GLY A 134 -43.88 -10.25 20.79
CA GLY A 134 -44.06 -9.32 21.91
C GLY A 134 -43.40 -9.79 23.20
N ASP A 135 -43.62 -9.02 24.26
CA ASP A 135 -43.04 -9.26 25.57
C ASP A 135 -43.90 -10.24 26.39
N ILE A 136 -43.23 -11.21 27.01
CA ILE A 136 -43.74 -12.06 28.08
C ILE A 136 -43.63 -11.24 29.37
N VAL A 137 -44.77 -10.90 29.95
CA VAL A 137 -44.86 -10.06 31.14
C VAL A 137 -45.26 -10.91 32.33
N ASP A 138 -44.61 -10.71 33.48
CA ASP A 138 -45.03 -11.30 34.74
C ASP A 138 -46.41 -10.76 35.14
N PRO A 139 -47.42 -11.63 35.36
CA PRO A 139 -48.79 -11.19 35.61
C PRO A 139 -48.96 -10.48 36.96
N ASP A 140 -48.07 -10.70 37.93
CA ASP A 140 -48.17 -10.15 39.29
C ASP A 140 -47.38 -8.84 39.42
N THR A 141 -46.18 -8.77 38.81
CA THR A 141 -45.31 -7.58 38.91
C THR A 141 -45.44 -6.61 37.75
N GLY A 142 -45.95 -7.07 36.60
CA GLY A 142 -45.98 -6.29 35.37
C GLY A 142 -44.59 -6.09 34.73
N GLU A 143 -43.56 -6.76 35.23
CA GLU A 143 -42.21 -6.71 34.67
C GLU A 143 -42.12 -7.57 33.39
N VAL A 144 -41.39 -7.07 32.40
CA VAL A 144 -41.07 -7.85 31.19
C VAL A 144 -40.05 -8.93 31.56
N LEU A 145 -40.47 -10.20 31.49
CA LEU A 145 -39.65 -11.37 31.78
C LEU A 145 -38.75 -11.74 30.59
N ALA A 146 -39.29 -11.69 29.38
CA ALA A 146 -38.58 -12.01 28.14
C ALA A 146 -39.33 -11.47 26.92
N THR A 147 -38.67 -11.31 25.77
CA THR A 147 -39.37 -11.06 24.49
C THR A 147 -39.47 -12.37 23.72
N GLU A 148 -40.69 -12.79 23.37
CA GLU A 148 -40.92 -14.00 22.59
C GLU A 148 -40.49 -13.77 21.13
N ARG A 149 -39.36 -14.37 20.76
CA ARG A 149 -38.71 -14.14 19.47
C ARG A 149 -38.24 -15.44 18.81
N PRO A 150 -39.16 -16.29 18.32
CA PRO A 150 -38.79 -17.53 17.67
C PRO A 150 -38.03 -17.30 16.36
N LYS A 151 -37.00 -18.12 16.14
CA LYS A 151 -36.33 -18.25 14.83
C LYS A 151 -37.27 -18.98 13.87
N ILE A 152 -37.64 -18.30 12.79
CA ILE A 152 -38.57 -18.83 11.79
C ILE A 152 -37.80 -19.59 10.70
N ALA A 153 -36.79 -18.97 10.10
CA ALA A 153 -36.08 -19.56 8.97
C ALA A 153 -34.63 -19.10 8.86
N GLU A 154 -33.84 -19.83 8.09
CA GLU A 154 -32.58 -19.34 7.52
C GLU A 154 -32.77 -19.10 6.02
N LEU A 155 -32.27 -17.97 5.53
CA LEU A 155 -32.30 -17.63 4.10
C LEU A 155 -30.87 -17.38 3.60
N THR A 156 -30.60 -17.80 2.35
CA THR A 156 -29.39 -17.41 1.61
C THR A 156 -29.74 -16.35 0.58
N VAL A 157 -29.03 -15.23 0.61
CA VAL A 157 -29.19 -14.15 -0.36
C VAL A 157 -28.69 -14.61 -1.74
N VAL A 158 -29.52 -14.47 -2.77
CA VAL A 158 -29.21 -14.89 -4.15
C VAL A 158 -28.95 -13.73 -5.09
N GLU A 159 -29.50 -12.55 -4.78
CA GLU A 159 -29.35 -11.33 -5.59
C GLU A 159 -29.43 -10.11 -4.66
N VAL A 160 -28.64 -9.08 -4.95
CA VAL A 160 -28.59 -7.86 -4.14
C VAL A 160 -28.65 -6.64 -5.03
N ASP A 161 -29.61 -5.77 -4.72
CA ASP A 161 -29.79 -4.43 -5.29
C ASP A 161 -29.24 -3.36 -4.33
N GLN A 162 -29.30 -2.07 -4.67
CA GLN A 162 -28.76 -1.01 -3.84
C GLN A 162 -29.51 -0.86 -2.51
N LEU A 163 -30.84 -1.02 -2.50
CA LEU A 163 -31.70 -0.80 -1.32
C LEU A 163 -32.37 -2.07 -0.77
N TYR A 164 -32.38 -3.17 -1.52
CA TYR A 164 -33.01 -4.42 -1.10
C TYR A 164 -32.21 -5.63 -1.61
N SER A 165 -32.58 -6.81 -1.13
CA SER A 165 -32.03 -8.08 -1.59
C SER A 165 -33.10 -9.14 -1.75
N LYS A 166 -32.77 -10.18 -2.51
CA LYS A 166 -33.59 -11.36 -2.75
C LYS A 166 -32.88 -12.57 -2.15
N ALA A 167 -33.61 -13.37 -1.38
CA ALA A 167 -33.09 -14.55 -0.72
C ALA A 167 -33.97 -15.78 -0.96
N ARG A 168 -33.39 -16.96 -0.77
CA ARG A 168 -34.07 -18.26 -0.81
C ARG A 168 -33.94 -18.97 0.53
N LEU A 169 -34.97 -19.72 0.89
CA LEU A 169 -34.97 -20.60 2.06
C LEU A 169 -33.81 -21.60 2.00
N LEU A 170 -33.18 -21.81 3.15
CA LEU A 170 -32.16 -22.84 3.34
C LEU A 170 -32.83 -24.04 4.05
N GLY A 171 -33.01 -25.16 3.33
CA GLY A 171 -33.64 -26.38 3.83
C GLY A 171 -35.02 -26.68 3.22
N ASP A 172 -35.52 -27.88 3.48
CA ASP A 172 -36.72 -28.44 2.83
C ASP A 172 -38.01 -28.30 3.65
N LEU A 173 -37.97 -27.65 4.83
CA LEU A 173 -39.17 -27.40 5.60
C LEU A 173 -40.03 -26.31 4.96
N GLU A 174 -41.34 -26.55 4.87
CA GLU A 174 -42.30 -25.50 4.58
C GLU A 174 -42.37 -24.52 5.77
N VAL A 175 -41.96 -23.28 5.54
CA VAL A 175 -41.92 -22.24 6.57
C VAL A 175 -42.82 -21.08 6.19
N ASN A 176 -43.70 -20.65 7.10
CA ASN A 176 -44.62 -19.54 6.87
C ASN A 176 -43.98 -18.19 7.22
N LEU A 177 -43.24 -17.62 6.26
CA LEU A 177 -42.68 -16.27 6.35
C LEU A 177 -43.74 -15.20 6.16
N GLN A 178 -43.68 -14.13 6.94
CA GLN A 178 -44.60 -12.99 6.88
C GLN A 178 -43.88 -11.69 6.57
N ILE A 179 -44.57 -10.76 5.91
CA ILE A 179 -44.09 -9.39 5.74
C ILE A 179 -43.94 -8.76 7.13
N GLY A 180 -42.80 -8.12 7.37
CA GLY A 180 -42.47 -7.50 8.66
C GLY A 180 -41.66 -8.36 9.62
N ASP A 181 -41.54 -9.68 9.36
CA ASP A 181 -40.62 -10.56 10.08
C ASP A 181 -39.20 -9.96 10.05
N GLU A 182 -38.52 -9.99 11.19
CA GLU A 182 -37.20 -9.40 11.35
C GLU A 182 -36.14 -10.28 10.70
N VAL A 183 -35.21 -9.64 10.01
CA VAL A 183 -34.11 -10.34 9.33
C VAL A 183 -32.81 -9.86 9.93
N GLU A 184 -32.10 -10.76 10.59
CA GLU A 184 -30.75 -10.49 11.06
C GLU A 184 -29.74 -11.03 10.05
N THR A 185 -28.74 -10.20 9.75
CA THR A 185 -27.59 -10.59 8.94
C THR A 185 -26.45 -11.01 9.84
N ASP A 186 -25.70 -12.02 9.40
CA ASP A 186 -24.40 -12.31 9.98
C ASP A 186 -23.37 -11.32 9.39
N ASN A 187 -23.39 -10.07 9.89
CA ASN A 187 -22.49 -8.99 9.46
C ASN A 187 -21.12 -9.05 10.15
N ARG A 188 -20.70 -10.24 10.60
CA ARG A 188 -19.41 -10.39 11.30
C ARG A 188 -18.28 -9.88 10.43
N VAL A 189 -17.45 -9.02 11.02
CA VAL A 189 -16.18 -8.60 10.43
C VAL A 189 -15.24 -9.81 10.46
N VAL A 190 -15.19 -10.49 9.33
CA VAL A 190 -14.20 -11.54 9.04
C VAL A 190 -13.04 -10.89 8.29
N VAL A 191 -11.83 -11.02 8.83
CA VAL A 191 -10.62 -10.36 8.33
C VAL A 191 -9.65 -11.40 7.78
N ALA A 192 -9.25 -11.26 6.53
CA ALA A 192 -8.07 -11.95 6.01
C ALA A 192 -6.83 -11.06 6.22
N VAL A 193 -5.75 -11.61 6.77
CA VAL A 193 -4.47 -10.91 6.91
C VAL A 193 -3.53 -11.40 5.81
N CYS A 194 -3.23 -10.54 4.85
CA CYS A 194 -2.26 -10.86 3.80
C CYS A 194 -0.82 -10.73 4.32
N PRO A 195 0.14 -11.46 3.72
CA PRO A 195 1.55 -11.29 4.03
C PRO A 195 1.98 -9.83 3.88
N ILE A 196 2.65 -9.33 4.91
CA ILE A 196 3.27 -8.02 4.99
C ILE A 196 4.71 -8.18 4.50
N ALA A 197 4.90 -7.99 3.21
CA ALA A 197 6.19 -8.17 2.55
C ALA A 197 6.92 -6.83 2.40
N PHE A 198 8.22 -6.89 2.07
CA PHE A 198 8.91 -5.75 1.48
C PHE A 198 8.36 -5.48 0.06
N GLU A 199 8.76 -4.36 -0.57
CA GLU A 199 8.29 -4.02 -1.92
C GLU A 199 8.63 -5.07 -2.99
N ASP A 200 9.67 -5.89 -2.75
CA ASP A 200 10.08 -6.99 -3.62
C ASP A 200 9.28 -8.30 -3.39
N GLY A 201 8.28 -8.27 -2.51
CA GLY A 201 7.46 -9.43 -2.15
C GLY A 201 8.14 -10.40 -1.18
N THR A 202 9.38 -10.14 -0.75
CA THR A 202 10.07 -10.96 0.24
C THR A 202 9.56 -10.67 1.64
N THR A 203 9.61 -11.68 2.51
CA THR A 203 9.20 -11.58 3.91
C THR A 203 10.40 -11.83 4.82
N SER A 204 10.53 -11.07 5.91
CA SER A 204 11.50 -11.34 6.98
C SER A 204 10.86 -12.07 8.16
N LYS A 205 11.70 -12.51 9.12
CA LYS A 205 11.22 -12.98 10.43
C LYS A 205 10.49 -11.88 11.19
N ASP A 206 10.96 -10.64 11.11
CA ASP A 206 10.32 -9.50 11.79
C ASP A 206 8.96 -9.16 11.15
N ASN A 207 8.85 -9.26 9.81
CA ASN A 207 7.58 -9.11 9.11
C ASN A 207 6.57 -10.19 9.54
N SER A 208 7.03 -11.45 9.58
CA SER A 208 6.19 -12.57 10.00
C SER A 208 5.79 -12.44 11.48
N ALA A 209 6.71 -12.03 12.36
CA ALA A 209 6.39 -11.77 13.77
C ALA A 209 5.37 -10.63 13.93
N PHE A 210 5.51 -9.56 13.15
CA PHE A 210 4.56 -8.46 13.13
C PHE A 210 3.17 -8.89 12.64
N GLU A 211 3.09 -9.77 11.64
CA GLU A 211 1.83 -10.39 11.19
C GLU A 211 1.20 -11.25 12.29
N GLU A 212 1.98 -12.11 12.95
CA GLU A 212 1.49 -12.98 14.04
C GLU A 212 0.98 -12.18 15.25
N ASP A 213 1.69 -11.11 15.63
CA ASP A 213 1.27 -10.20 16.70
C ASP A 213 -0.06 -9.50 16.35
N LEU A 214 -0.24 -9.15 15.07
CA LEU A 214 -1.48 -8.55 14.57
C LEU A 214 -2.64 -9.56 14.58
N ILE A 215 -2.41 -10.78 14.10
CA ILE A 215 -3.41 -11.86 14.13
C ILE A 215 -3.82 -12.15 15.58
N THR A 216 -2.85 -12.31 16.48
CA THR A 216 -3.08 -12.53 17.91
C THR A 216 -3.92 -11.40 18.51
N SER A 217 -3.59 -10.15 18.20
CA SER A 217 -4.32 -8.97 18.68
C SER A 217 -5.76 -8.88 18.16
N LEU A 218 -6.03 -9.36 16.94
CA LEU A 218 -7.37 -9.44 16.37
C LEU A 218 -8.21 -10.53 17.05
N VAL A 219 -7.63 -11.71 17.24
CA VAL A 219 -8.32 -12.87 17.87
C VAL A 219 -8.67 -12.58 19.33
N ASN A 220 -7.77 -11.97 20.10
CA ASN A 220 -8.04 -11.59 21.50
C ASN A 220 -9.24 -10.63 21.62
N ARG A 221 -9.42 -9.76 20.63
CA ARG A 221 -10.58 -8.85 20.51
C ARG A 221 -11.83 -9.51 19.90
N LYS A 222 -11.85 -10.84 19.78
CA LYS A 222 -12.96 -11.64 19.23
C LYS A 222 -13.29 -11.34 17.76
N ILE A 223 -12.35 -10.79 17.00
CA ILE A 223 -12.48 -10.61 15.56
C ILE A 223 -12.18 -11.95 14.88
N THR A 224 -13.02 -12.35 13.93
CA THR A 224 -12.81 -13.59 13.19
C THR A 224 -11.72 -13.36 12.14
N VAL A 225 -10.64 -14.15 12.20
CA VAL A 225 -9.50 -14.05 11.27
C VAL A 225 -9.44 -15.30 10.38
N VAL A 226 -9.13 -15.12 9.10
CA VAL A 226 -8.82 -16.22 8.18
C VAL A 226 -7.30 -16.32 8.01
N GLU A 227 -6.76 -17.51 8.29
CA GLU A 227 -5.31 -17.78 8.36
C GLU A 227 -4.60 -17.91 7.00
N ARG A 228 -3.28 -17.68 7.05
CA ARG A 228 -2.29 -17.65 5.93
C ARG A 228 -2.17 -18.97 5.15
N SER A 229 -2.31 -20.12 5.80
CA SER A 229 -2.15 -21.45 5.16
C SER A 229 -3.19 -21.69 4.06
N ASN A 230 -4.45 -21.30 4.31
CA ASN A 230 -5.55 -21.38 3.34
C ASN A 230 -5.44 -20.35 2.20
N LEU A 231 -4.63 -19.29 2.38
CA LEU A 231 -4.33 -18.28 1.36
C LEU A 231 -3.16 -18.72 0.47
N HIS A 232 -2.15 -19.40 1.02
CA HIS A 232 -0.93 -19.80 0.29
C HIS A 232 -1.22 -20.82 -0.83
N ASP A 233 -2.11 -21.79 -0.57
CA ASP A 233 -2.46 -22.85 -1.51
C ASP A 233 -3.37 -22.38 -2.66
N VAL A 234 -4.02 -21.22 -2.51
CA VAL A 234 -4.98 -20.68 -3.48
C VAL A 234 -4.44 -19.43 -4.20
N LEU A 235 -3.46 -18.72 -3.61
CA LEU A 235 -2.96 -17.43 -4.10
C LEU A 235 -1.49 -17.43 -4.52
N GLY A 236 -0.83 -18.59 -4.59
CA GLY A 236 0.58 -18.72 -4.98
C GLY A 236 0.94 -18.01 -6.29
N GLU A 237 0.01 -17.89 -7.26
CA GLU A 237 0.21 -17.11 -8.49
C GLU A 237 -0.44 -15.71 -8.47
N LEU A 238 -1.51 -15.52 -7.69
CA LEU A 238 -2.33 -14.29 -7.71
C LEU A 238 -1.79 -13.16 -6.84
N LEU A 239 -1.11 -13.49 -5.73
CA LEU A 239 -0.42 -12.50 -4.90
C LEU A 239 0.93 -12.09 -5.51
N ILE A 240 1.53 -12.91 -6.38
CA ILE A 240 2.81 -12.63 -7.04
C ILE A 240 2.61 -11.76 -8.30
N GLN A 241 1.45 -11.84 -8.96
CA GLN A 241 1.17 -11.10 -10.20
C GLN A 241 0.58 -9.68 -10.01
N ASN A 242 0.12 -9.31 -8.80
CA ASN A 242 -0.65 -8.07 -8.54
C ASN A 242 -0.02 -7.09 -7.53
N THR A 243 1.29 -7.18 -7.27
CA THR A 243 2.01 -6.33 -6.31
C THR A 243 2.35 -4.95 -6.84
N VAL A 244 1.35 -4.13 -7.17
CA VAL A 244 1.58 -2.67 -7.26
C VAL A 244 0.58 -1.87 -6.41
N LEU A 245 -0.68 -2.29 -6.30
CA LEU A 245 -1.63 -1.81 -5.31
C LEU A 245 -2.64 -2.93 -5.14
N PHE A 246 -2.94 -3.30 -3.90
CA PHE A 246 -4.09 -4.17 -3.68
C PHE A 246 -5.33 -3.38 -4.08
N ASP A 247 -5.84 -3.65 -5.28
CA ASP A 247 -6.98 -2.97 -5.87
C ASP A 247 -8.30 -3.67 -5.48
N ARG A 248 -9.42 -3.09 -5.91
CA ARG A 248 -10.75 -3.64 -5.63
C ARG A 248 -10.89 -5.08 -6.10
N ASP A 249 -10.28 -5.44 -7.22
CA ASP A 249 -10.44 -6.76 -7.85
C ASP A 249 -9.62 -7.83 -7.11
N ALA A 250 -8.40 -7.49 -6.67
CA ALA A 250 -7.59 -8.33 -5.79
C ALA A 250 -8.28 -8.57 -4.43
N ALA A 251 -8.81 -7.50 -3.82
CA ALA A 251 -9.55 -7.61 -2.55
C ALA A 251 -10.81 -8.48 -2.70
N LYS A 252 -11.57 -8.27 -3.78
CA LYS A 252 -12.75 -9.06 -4.10
C LYS A 252 -12.41 -10.54 -4.26
N LYS A 253 -11.32 -10.85 -4.96
CA LYS A 253 -10.88 -12.23 -5.18
C LYS A 253 -10.43 -12.90 -3.89
N VAL A 254 -9.67 -12.20 -3.04
CA VAL A 254 -9.30 -12.73 -1.71
C VAL A 254 -10.56 -12.98 -0.87
N GLY A 255 -11.53 -12.07 -0.89
CA GLY A 255 -12.81 -12.27 -0.19
C GLY A 255 -13.63 -13.45 -0.72
N GLU A 256 -13.70 -13.66 -2.03
CA GLU A 256 -14.39 -14.81 -2.65
C GLU A 256 -13.75 -16.15 -2.24
N LEU A 257 -12.42 -16.18 -2.10
CA LEU A 257 -11.68 -17.40 -1.76
C LEU A 257 -11.69 -17.72 -0.26
N THR A 258 -11.70 -16.69 0.58
CA THR A 258 -11.57 -16.85 2.05
C THR A 258 -12.86 -16.65 2.81
N GLY A 259 -13.90 -16.12 2.17
CA GLY A 259 -15.10 -15.63 2.87
C GLY A 259 -14.85 -14.36 3.69
N ALA A 260 -13.69 -13.70 3.53
CA ALA A 260 -13.38 -12.50 4.27
C ALA A 260 -14.25 -11.31 3.82
N SER A 261 -14.73 -10.56 4.81
CA SER A 261 -15.46 -9.30 4.59
C SER A 261 -14.51 -8.12 4.36
N HIS A 262 -13.30 -8.20 4.95
CA HIS A 262 -12.24 -7.22 4.92
C HIS A 262 -10.88 -7.90 4.76
N VAL A 263 -9.92 -7.20 4.15
CA VAL A 263 -8.55 -7.68 3.99
C VAL A 263 -7.58 -6.67 4.58
N VAL A 264 -6.70 -7.14 5.45
CA VAL A 264 -5.53 -6.39 5.88
C VAL A 264 -4.42 -6.61 4.88
N VAL A 265 -3.90 -5.52 4.34
CA VAL A 265 -2.78 -5.51 3.40
C VAL A 265 -1.71 -4.59 3.91
N GLY A 266 -0.44 -4.95 3.73
CA GLY A 266 0.64 -4.08 4.13
C GLY A 266 1.92 -4.33 3.38
N LYS A 267 2.78 -3.32 3.39
CA LYS A 267 4.15 -3.42 2.88
C LYS A 267 5.13 -2.76 3.84
N VAL A 268 6.33 -3.29 3.93
CA VAL A 268 7.43 -2.72 4.70
C VAL A 268 8.38 -2.03 3.73
N ILE A 269 8.64 -0.75 3.97
CA ILE A 269 9.68 0.00 3.27
C ILE A 269 10.86 0.15 4.23
N PRO A 270 12.03 -0.44 3.96
CA PRO A 270 13.22 -0.24 4.78
C PRO A 270 13.54 1.26 4.92
N ALA A 271 13.77 1.72 6.15
CA ALA A 271 14.14 3.10 6.46
C ALA A 271 15.60 3.23 6.91
N SER A 272 16.15 2.16 7.50
CA SER A 272 17.56 2.03 7.89
C SER A 272 17.93 0.55 8.04
N LYS A 273 19.20 0.27 8.36
CA LYS A 273 19.77 -1.08 8.46
C LYS A 273 18.93 -2.10 9.25
N ASN A 274 18.27 -1.66 10.33
CA ASN A 274 17.47 -2.52 11.21
C ASN A 274 16.06 -1.94 11.44
N LEU A 275 15.63 -0.99 10.63
CA LEU A 275 14.35 -0.31 10.83
C LEU A 275 13.66 -0.14 9.49
N GLY A 276 12.40 -0.54 9.39
CA GLY A 276 11.52 -0.28 8.26
C GLY A 276 10.29 0.48 8.69
N ASN A 277 9.56 1.05 7.73
CA ASN A 277 8.23 1.59 7.93
C ASN A 277 7.22 0.62 7.29
N ALA A 278 6.42 -0.04 8.12
CA ALA A 278 5.28 -0.82 7.69
C ALA A 278 4.08 0.09 7.41
N PHE A 279 3.57 0.06 6.19
CA PHE A 279 2.32 0.69 5.78
C PHE A 279 1.26 -0.39 5.75
N VAL A 280 0.21 -0.26 6.57
CA VAL A 280 -0.82 -1.27 6.72
C VAL A 280 -2.19 -0.63 6.50
N ARG A 281 -3.07 -1.33 5.78
CA ARG A 281 -4.40 -0.86 5.41
C ARG A 281 -5.43 -1.97 5.62
N LEU A 282 -6.62 -1.58 6.04
CA LEU A 282 -7.81 -2.42 6.01
C LEU A 282 -8.66 -2.04 4.80
N VAL A 283 -8.91 -3.00 3.91
CA VAL A 283 -9.68 -2.82 2.69
C VAL A 283 -11.01 -3.57 2.81
N GLU A 284 -12.12 -2.88 2.56
CA GLU A 284 -13.45 -3.48 2.45
C GLU A 284 -13.57 -4.22 1.10
N VAL A 285 -13.79 -5.53 1.13
CA VAL A 285 -13.77 -6.41 -0.06
C VAL A 285 -14.78 -6.00 -1.13
N GLU A 286 -15.97 -5.57 -0.73
CA GLU A 286 -17.08 -5.30 -1.66
C GLU A 286 -16.88 -4.03 -2.49
N THR A 287 -16.37 -2.99 -1.84
CA THR A 287 -16.22 -1.65 -2.42
C THR A 287 -14.79 -1.39 -2.88
N GLY A 288 -13.80 -2.11 -2.34
CA GLY A 288 -12.37 -1.82 -2.49
C GLY A 288 -11.94 -0.58 -1.70
N ARG A 289 -12.80 -0.04 -0.83
CA ARG A 289 -12.53 1.16 -0.07
C ARG A 289 -11.54 0.86 1.05
N ILE A 290 -10.56 1.74 1.22
CA ILE A 290 -9.66 1.72 2.38
C ILE A 290 -10.42 2.30 3.57
N VAL A 291 -10.68 1.47 4.57
CA VAL A 291 -11.43 1.84 5.78
C VAL A 291 -10.49 2.35 6.88
N VAL A 292 -9.30 1.75 6.98
CA VAL A 292 -8.24 2.15 7.91
C VAL A 292 -6.91 2.16 7.15
N ALA A 293 -6.08 3.18 7.37
CA ALA A 293 -4.71 3.24 6.89
C ALA A 293 -3.81 3.77 8.00
N SER A 294 -2.68 3.11 8.24
CA SER A 294 -1.71 3.54 9.23
C SER A 294 -0.29 3.12 8.86
N THR A 295 0.69 3.78 9.45
CA THR A 295 2.12 3.52 9.27
C THR A 295 2.78 3.35 10.63
N THR A 296 3.64 2.35 10.78
CA THR A 296 4.47 2.16 11.97
C THR A 296 5.89 1.80 11.59
N SER A 297 6.86 2.17 12.43
CA SER A 297 8.21 1.63 12.30
C SER A 297 8.25 0.21 12.85
N ILE A 298 8.98 -0.68 12.18
CA ILE A 298 9.21 -2.07 12.59
C ILE A 298 10.71 -2.38 12.53
N SER A 299 11.16 -3.34 13.34
CA SER A 299 12.53 -3.85 13.23
C SER A 299 12.69 -4.61 11.92
N THR A 300 13.90 -4.57 11.35
CA THR A 300 14.32 -5.42 10.22
C THR A 300 15.63 -6.14 10.55
N SER A 301 15.69 -6.66 11.77
CA SER A 301 16.78 -7.47 12.35
C SER A 301 16.91 -8.84 11.66
N GLY A 302 17.41 -8.80 10.41
CA GLY A 302 17.85 -9.95 9.63
C GLY A 302 18.87 -9.60 8.55
N SER A 303 19.16 -8.31 8.33
CA SER A 303 20.14 -7.83 7.36
C SER A 303 21.46 -7.42 8.04
N SER A 304 22.36 -8.38 8.29
CA SER A 304 23.74 -8.03 8.69
C SER A 304 24.84 -8.89 8.06
N SER A 305 25.61 -8.27 7.16
CA SER A 305 27.08 -8.34 7.03
C SER A 305 27.50 -7.39 5.89
N GLY A 306 28.42 -6.40 5.96
CA GLY A 306 29.35 -5.75 6.91
C GLY A 306 29.98 -4.55 6.12
N PRO A 307 31.18 -4.00 6.42
CA PRO A 307 31.83 -3.64 7.68
C PRO A 307 31.94 -2.10 7.89
N ASN A 308 32.45 -1.74 9.07
CA ASN A 308 32.55 -0.41 9.67
C ASN A 308 33.64 0.49 9.04
N ARG A 309 33.33 1.77 8.75
CA ARG A 309 34.34 2.84 8.63
C ARG A 309 33.80 4.12 9.27
N GLN A 310 34.43 4.51 10.38
CA GLN A 310 34.26 5.81 11.02
C GLN A 310 34.82 6.92 10.13
N VAL A 311 34.03 7.99 9.93
CA VAL A 311 34.51 9.33 9.56
C VAL A 311 33.66 10.34 10.34
N PRO A 312 34.24 11.40 10.94
CA PRO A 312 33.72 12.02 12.17
C PRO A 312 32.58 13.05 11.98
N LEU A 313 31.85 13.24 13.08
CA LEU A 313 30.78 14.21 13.29
C LEU A 313 31.26 15.66 13.12
N GLY A 314 30.48 16.46 12.36
CA GLY A 314 30.70 17.89 12.17
C GLY A 314 29.44 18.64 11.74
N VAL A 315 28.59 18.95 12.74
CA VAL A 315 27.66 20.10 12.83
C VAL A 315 26.36 20.09 12.01
N SER A 316 25.26 19.95 12.75
CA SER A 316 23.88 20.31 12.36
C SER A 316 23.72 21.83 12.17
N ARG A 317 22.89 22.27 11.20
CA ARG A 317 21.81 23.26 11.42
C ARG A 317 20.93 23.47 10.20
N ILE A 318 19.64 23.63 10.50
CA ILE A 318 18.54 24.12 9.67
C ILE A 318 18.90 25.48 9.04
N ALA A 319 18.60 25.67 7.75
CA ALA A 319 18.39 26.99 7.16
C ALA A 319 17.33 26.94 6.04
N ARG A 320 16.17 27.56 6.31
CA ARG A 320 15.28 28.13 5.29
C ARG A 320 15.91 29.44 4.79
N LEU A 321 15.99 29.65 3.47
CA LEU A 321 15.72 30.91 2.72
C LEU A 321 16.45 30.96 1.36
N GLY A 322 15.70 31.24 0.29
CA GLY A 322 16.06 32.24 -0.74
C GLY A 322 16.97 31.90 -1.92
N GLY A 323 16.36 31.61 -3.08
CA GLY A 323 16.54 32.30 -4.38
C GLY A 323 17.88 32.25 -5.14
N THR A 324 17.85 31.73 -6.38
CA THR A 324 18.16 32.45 -7.65
C THR A 324 17.87 31.55 -8.86
N GLY A 325 17.19 32.09 -9.87
CA GLY A 325 16.73 31.37 -11.04
C GLY A 325 17.86 30.97 -12.00
N MET A 326 17.99 29.67 -12.23
CA MET A 326 18.55 29.12 -13.47
C MET A 326 17.43 28.36 -14.19
N SER A 327 17.40 28.50 -15.52
CA SER A 327 16.35 27.97 -16.40
C SER A 327 16.04 26.50 -16.10
N ARG A 328 14.82 26.25 -15.62
CA ARG A 328 14.27 24.91 -15.33
C ARG A 328 13.73 24.21 -16.58
N GLN A 329 14.32 24.44 -17.76
CA GLN A 329 13.78 23.95 -19.04
C GLN A 329 14.78 23.07 -19.79
N LEU A 330 14.29 21.94 -20.30
CA LEU A 330 15.07 20.99 -21.10
C LEU A 330 15.74 21.67 -22.32
N PRO A 331 16.88 21.16 -22.80
CA PRO A 331 17.45 21.53 -24.09
C PRO A 331 16.39 21.60 -25.19
N ARG A 332 16.46 22.61 -26.06
CA ARG A 332 15.38 22.91 -27.02
C ARG A 332 15.02 21.76 -27.97
N PHE A 333 15.96 20.85 -28.22
CA PHE A 333 15.76 19.69 -29.08
C PHE A 333 15.08 18.50 -28.37
N LEU A 334 14.85 18.58 -27.05
CA LEU A 334 14.22 17.54 -26.24
C LEU A 334 12.75 17.88 -25.88
N THR A 335 11.97 16.85 -25.59
CA THR A 335 10.59 16.90 -25.13
C THR A 335 10.27 15.72 -24.21
N THR A 336 9.23 15.85 -23.39
CA THR A 336 8.78 14.77 -22.50
C THR A 336 7.32 14.98 -22.08
N ARG A 337 6.64 13.87 -21.77
CA ARG A 337 5.36 13.85 -21.04
C ARG A 337 5.54 13.50 -19.56
N SER A 338 6.75 13.10 -19.18
CA SER A 338 7.11 12.67 -17.84
C SER A 338 7.36 13.89 -16.95
N GLN A 339 7.05 13.76 -15.66
CA GLN A 339 7.50 14.75 -14.68
C GLN A 339 9.01 14.59 -14.45
N TYR A 340 9.73 15.71 -14.27
CA TYR A 340 11.17 15.68 -14.03
C TYR A 340 11.59 16.84 -13.11
N GLN A 341 12.74 16.70 -12.49
CA GLN A 341 13.41 17.73 -11.72
C GLN A 341 14.78 18.02 -12.31
N MET A 342 15.19 19.29 -12.25
CA MET A 342 16.58 19.67 -12.49
C MET A 342 17.30 19.82 -11.17
N THR A 343 18.48 19.21 -11.06
CA THR A 343 19.37 19.39 -9.92
C THR A 343 20.07 20.74 -9.99
N ARG A 344 20.79 21.12 -8.93
CA ARG A 344 21.52 22.41 -8.90
C ARG A 344 22.64 22.49 -9.94
N SER A 345 23.17 21.34 -10.38
CA SER A 345 24.18 21.23 -11.45
C SER A 345 23.58 21.31 -12.86
N GLY A 346 22.25 21.38 -12.98
CA GLY A 346 21.55 21.37 -14.27
C GLY A 346 21.32 19.98 -14.85
N ALA A 347 21.63 18.91 -14.10
CA ALA A 347 21.31 17.55 -14.49
C ALA A 347 19.81 17.25 -14.27
N ILE A 348 19.32 16.20 -14.92
CA ILE A 348 17.91 15.88 -15.02
C ILE A 348 17.64 14.56 -14.29
N ARG A 349 16.63 14.55 -13.42
CA ARG A 349 16.06 13.35 -12.81
C ARG A 349 14.59 13.23 -13.17
N ILE A 350 14.20 12.09 -13.74
CA ILE A 350 12.80 11.82 -14.09
C ILE A 350 12.07 11.37 -12.82
N GLN A 351 10.97 12.04 -12.48
CA GLN A 351 10.20 11.71 -11.27
C GLN A 351 9.45 10.39 -11.44
N GLY A 352 9.38 9.59 -10.39
CA GLY A 352 8.79 8.25 -10.42
C GLY A 352 9.71 7.18 -11.05
N ALA A 353 10.92 7.55 -11.49
CA ALA A 353 11.85 6.61 -12.12
C ALA A 353 12.74 5.82 -11.13
N HIS A 354 12.43 5.88 -9.83
CA HIS A 354 13.01 5.02 -8.79
C HIS A 354 12.17 3.75 -8.54
N ASP A 355 11.02 3.62 -9.23
CA ASP A 355 10.18 2.43 -9.25
C ASP A 355 10.82 1.36 -10.16
N PHE A 356 11.11 0.18 -9.62
CA PHE A 356 11.76 -0.91 -10.38
C PHE A 356 10.88 -1.55 -11.48
N THR A 357 9.65 -1.09 -11.68
CA THR A 357 8.79 -1.60 -12.76
C THR A 357 8.98 -0.79 -14.03
N ILE A 358 9.23 -1.46 -15.15
CA ILE A 358 9.36 -0.82 -16.47
C ILE A 358 8.12 0.04 -16.80
N LYS A 359 6.93 -0.30 -16.26
CA LYS A 359 5.62 0.31 -16.56
C LYS A 359 5.43 1.77 -16.10
N SER A 360 6.25 2.29 -15.18
CA SER A 360 6.24 3.70 -14.75
C SER A 360 7.48 4.48 -15.21
N GLN A 361 8.36 3.88 -16.03
CA GLN A 361 9.55 4.56 -16.53
C GLN A 361 9.17 5.69 -17.49
N GLY A 362 9.40 6.92 -17.04
CA GLY A 362 9.33 8.09 -17.89
C GLY A 362 10.55 8.16 -18.83
N ALA A 363 10.34 8.73 -20.01
CA ALA A 363 11.41 9.03 -20.97
C ALA A 363 11.42 10.50 -21.34
N ILE A 364 12.60 11.00 -21.67
CA ILE A 364 12.82 12.27 -22.35
C ILE A 364 13.36 11.94 -23.74
N GLN A 365 12.74 12.52 -24.76
CA GLN A 365 12.98 12.17 -26.16
C GLN A 365 13.40 13.39 -26.96
N THR A 366 14.04 13.18 -28.11
CA THR A 366 14.17 14.22 -29.14
C THR A 366 12.79 14.62 -29.67
N LYS A 367 12.61 15.91 -29.97
CA LYS A 367 11.42 16.41 -30.68
C LYS A 367 11.30 15.86 -32.09
N ASP A 368 12.45 15.64 -32.72
CA ASP A 368 12.54 14.97 -34.01
C ASP A 368 12.45 13.46 -33.79
N ALA A 369 11.64 12.79 -34.60
CA ALA A 369 11.39 11.35 -34.55
C ALA A 369 11.81 10.62 -35.84
N GLY A 370 12.63 11.26 -36.68
CA GLY A 370 13.07 10.74 -37.97
C GLY A 370 14.54 10.31 -38.02
N PHE A 371 15.15 9.87 -36.91
CA PHE A 371 16.57 9.50 -36.88
C PHE A 371 16.92 8.22 -37.63
N LEU A 372 15.93 7.43 -38.07
CA LEU A 372 16.19 6.32 -39.00
C LEU A 372 16.85 6.81 -40.30
N ALA A 373 16.46 7.99 -40.79
CA ALA A 373 16.92 8.55 -42.08
C ALA A 373 18.13 9.49 -41.95
N LYS A 374 18.68 9.69 -40.74
CA LYS A 374 19.75 10.65 -40.47
C LYS A 374 20.97 9.96 -39.91
N ASP A 375 22.12 10.52 -40.22
CA ASP A 375 23.34 10.23 -39.47
C ASP A 375 23.35 11.14 -38.25
N PHE A 376 23.89 10.65 -37.14
CA PHE A 376 23.91 11.40 -35.89
C PHE A 376 24.95 10.88 -34.91
N VAL A 377 25.30 11.73 -33.94
CA VAL A 377 25.94 11.34 -32.69
C VAL A 377 25.12 11.90 -31.53
N PHE A 378 24.68 11.03 -30.63
CA PHE A 378 23.89 11.36 -29.44
C PHE A 378 24.64 10.93 -28.20
N GLU A 379 24.88 11.86 -27.28
CA GLU A 379 25.66 11.65 -26.08
C GLU A 379 24.83 11.99 -24.84
N VAL A 380 24.91 11.12 -23.83
CA VAL A 380 24.25 11.28 -22.53
C VAL A 380 25.22 10.82 -21.44
N VAL A 381 25.48 11.67 -20.44
CA VAL A 381 26.22 11.26 -19.25
C VAL A 381 25.22 10.82 -18.17
N VAL A 382 25.43 9.64 -17.61
CA VAL A 382 24.57 9.01 -16.61
C VAL A 382 25.35 8.83 -15.31
N SER A 383 24.74 9.13 -14.17
CA SER A 383 25.25 8.80 -12.84
C SER A 383 24.13 8.21 -11.98
N PHE A 384 24.48 7.31 -11.07
CA PHE A 384 23.53 6.63 -10.21
C PHE A 384 23.77 6.96 -8.73
N ASP A 385 22.69 7.27 -8.01
CA ASP A 385 22.63 7.12 -6.56
C ASP A 385 22.33 5.66 -6.19
N GLN A 386 22.55 5.26 -4.94
CA GLN A 386 22.38 3.87 -4.49
C GLN A 386 21.02 3.25 -4.83
N GLU A 387 19.96 4.05 -4.79
CA GLU A 387 18.59 3.58 -5.00
C GLU A 387 18.10 3.69 -6.45
N ASP A 388 18.86 4.31 -7.35
CA ASP A 388 18.41 4.49 -8.72
C ASP A 388 18.14 3.15 -9.43
N SER A 389 16.99 3.06 -10.08
CA SER A 389 16.63 1.97 -10.99
C SER A 389 17.50 2.02 -12.25
N PRO A 390 17.47 1.00 -13.12
CA PRO A 390 18.26 1.01 -14.34
C PRO A 390 17.97 2.24 -15.22
N ALA A 391 19.02 2.83 -15.78
CA ALA A 391 18.91 3.88 -16.79
C ALA A 391 18.78 3.23 -18.18
N ASN A 392 18.04 3.86 -19.08
CA ASN A 392 17.92 3.42 -20.45
C ASN A 392 18.31 4.56 -21.40
N VAL A 393 19.11 4.26 -22.43
CA VAL A 393 19.48 5.22 -23.48
C VAL A 393 19.40 4.50 -24.83
N GLY A 394 18.66 5.07 -25.79
CA GLY A 394 18.42 4.35 -27.04
C GLY A 394 17.69 5.13 -28.13
N MET A 395 17.24 4.38 -29.14
CA MET A 395 16.41 4.86 -30.24
C MET A 395 15.02 4.19 -30.18
N GLY A 396 13.96 4.98 -30.35
CA GLY A 396 12.56 4.57 -30.21
C GLY A 396 11.79 5.36 -29.15
N PRO A 397 10.52 5.01 -28.91
CA PRO A 397 9.66 5.71 -27.96
C PRO A 397 10.18 5.74 -26.52
N GLY A 398 10.92 4.71 -26.08
CA GLY A 398 11.46 4.64 -24.73
C GLY A 398 10.40 4.49 -23.62
N TYR A 399 9.16 4.15 -23.97
CA TYR A 399 8.06 3.90 -23.03
C TYR A 399 7.78 2.41 -22.91
N ALA A 400 7.29 1.99 -21.75
CA ALA A 400 6.90 0.61 -21.51
C ALA A 400 5.60 0.20 -22.20
N ASP A 401 5.49 -1.08 -22.53
CA ASP A 401 4.27 -1.71 -23.00
C ASP A 401 3.59 -2.51 -21.86
N ALA A 402 2.26 -2.51 -21.82
CA ALA A 402 1.51 -3.20 -20.76
C ALA A 402 1.66 -4.74 -20.79
N HIS A 403 2.03 -5.30 -21.94
CA HIS A 403 2.09 -6.73 -22.26
C HIS A 403 3.52 -7.21 -22.56
N TYR A 404 4.53 -6.34 -22.48
CA TYR A 404 5.93 -6.70 -22.68
C TYR A 404 6.82 -6.12 -21.57
N ASN A 405 7.69 -6.97 -21.01
CA ASN A 405 8.62 -6.59 -19.95
C ASN A 405 9.86 -5.88 -20.53
N GLY A 406 9.65 -4.70 -21.12
CA GLY A 406 10.67 -3.90 -21.81
C GLY A 406 10.08 -2.63 -22.44
N LEU A 407 10.92 -1.85 -23.10
CA LEU A 407 10.48 -0.61 -23.77
C LEU A 407 9.94 -0.94 -25.18
N ALA A 408 8.73 -0.46 -25.45
CA ALA A 408 7.99 -0.66 -26.70
C ALA A 408 8.74 -0.04 -27.89
N ASP A 409 8.77 -0.75 -29.01
CA ASP A 409 9.30 -0.27 -30.29
C ASP A 409 10.67 0.43 -30.17
N SER A 410 11.54 -0.08 -29.31
CA SER A 410 12.82 0.54 -28.95
C SER A 410 14.00 -0.42 -29.07
N VAL A 411 15.17 0.15 -29.42
CA VAL A 411 16.49 -0.49 -29.36
C VAL A 411 17.36 0.38 -28.45
N TYR A 412 17.84 -0.18 -27.33
CA TYR A 412 18.42 0.62 -26.26
C TYR A 412 19.43 -0.16 -25.41
N LEU A 413 20.30 0.60 -24.74
CA LEU A 413 21.07 0.08 -23.61
C LEU A 413 20.27 0.25 -22.33
N GLN A 414 20.26 -0.79 -21.51
CA GLN A 414 19.81 -0.75 -20.12
C GLN A 414 21.04 -0.87 -19.22
N LEU A 415 21.36 0.20 -18.49
CA LEU A 415 22.47 0.28 -17.56
C LEU A 415 21.93 -0.03 -16.16
N VAL A 416 22.21 -1.22 -15.64
CA VAL A 416 21.82 -1.58 -14.27
C VAL A 416 22.72 -0.85 -13.30
N ASN A 417 22.13 -0.18 -12.30
CA ASN A 417 22.89 0.58 -11.31
C ASN A 417 23.97 -0.29 -10.62
N PRO A 418 25.25 0.12 -10.68
CA PRO A 418 26.39 -0.60 -10.07
C PRO A 418 26.30 -0.77 -8.55
N SER A 419 25.51 0.06 -7.88
CA SER A 419 25.26 -0.02 -6.43
C SER A 419 24.34 -1.19 -6.04
N LYS A 420 23.73 -1.87 -7.02
CA LYS A 420 22.84 -3.02 -6.81
C LYS A 420 23.67 -4.30 -6.65
N THR A 421 23.17 -5.29 -5.93
CA THR A 421 23.94 -6.51 -5.64
C THR A 421 24.16 -7.39 -6.88
N ALA A 422 25.21 -8.21 -6.88
CA ALA A 422 25.51 -9.17 -7.96
C ALA A 422 24.35 -10.15 -8.26
N ALA A 423 23.46 -10.41 -7.29
CA ALA A 423 22.27 -11.26 -7.48
C ALA A 423 21.24 -10.69 -8.47
N ILE A 424 21.28 -9.39 -8.76
CA ILE A 424 20.46 -8.72 -9.77
C ILE A 424 21.30 -8.11 -10.90
N SER A 425 22.49 -8.66 -11.13
CA SER A 425 23.38 -8.19 -12.19
C SER A 425 23.74 -6.71 -12.04
N GLY A 426 24.01 -6.26 -10.81
CA GLY A 426 24.40 -4.88 -10.52
C GLY A 426 25.58 -4.44 -11.39
N GLY A 427 25.43 -3.30 -12.06
CA GLY A 427 26.41 -2.75 -12.99
C GLY A 427 26.42 -3.38 -14.38
N VAL A 428 25.69 -4.47 -14.63
CA VAL A 428 25.62 -5.07 -15.98
C VAL A 428 24.92 -4.11 -16.94
N VAL A 429 25.46 -3.98 -18.15
CA VAL A 429 24.84 -3.26 -19.25
C VAL A 429 24.28 -4.24 -20.28
N TYR A 430 22.98 -4.14 -20.52
CA TYR A 430 22.28 -4.95 -21.50
C TYR A 430 21.96 -4.15 -22.76
N PHE A 431 22.35 -4.68 -23.91
CA PHE A 431 21.75 -4.31 -25.19
C PHE A 431 20.39 -5.00 -25.34
N THR A 432 19.33 -4.21 -25.47
CA THR A 432 17.94 -4.69 -25.49
C THR A 432 17.22 -4.23 -26.75
N ARG A 433 16.39 -5.12 -27.29
CA ARG A 433 15.54 -4.86 -28.45
C ARG A 433 14.11 -5.31 -28.13
N PHE A 434 13.14 -4.50 -28.52
CA PHE A 434 11.73 -4.84 -28.31
C PHE A 434 11.39 -6.23 -28.90
N LYS A 435 10.75 -7.07 -28.08
CA LYS A 435 10.38 -8.47 -28.38
C LYS A 435 11.55 -9.42 -28.71
N ALA A 436 12.78 -9.06 -28.36
CA ALA A 436 13.92 -9.97 -28.47
C ALA A 436 14.58 -10.19 -27.10
N SER A 437 15.47 -11.19 -27.03
CA SER A 437 16.31 -11.43 -25.85
C SER A 437 17.29 -10.27 -25.65
N ARG A 438 17.50 -9.90 -24.38
CA ARG A 438 18.58 -8.98 -23.98
C ARG A 438 19.93 -9.66 -24.10
N GLN A 439 20.96 -8.90 -24.46
CA GLN A 439 22.35 -9.33 -24.57
C GLN A 439 23.18 -8.51 -23.59
N GLU A 440 23.97 -9.17 -22.75
CA GLU A 440 24.99 -8.51 -21.94
C GLU A 440 26.14 -8.05 -22.83
N ILE A 441 26.58 -6.79 -22.67
CA ILE A 441 27.65 -6.21 -23.49
C ILE A 441 28.81 -5.63 -22.68
N GLY A 442 28.64 -5.47 -21.37
CA GLY A 442 29.67 -4.89 -20.51
C GLY A 442 29.20 -4.72 -19.07
N GLN A 443 30.12 -4.23 -18.23
CA GLN A 443 29.95 -4.12 -16.79
C GLN A 443 30.47 -2.74 -16.34
N LEU A 444 29.66 -2.02 -15.59
CA LEU A 444 30.00 -0.76 -14.95
C LEU A 444 30.54 -1.05 -13.53
N PRO A 445 31.78 -0.63 -13.20
CA PRO A 445 32.42 -0.96 -11.93
C PRO A 445 32.05 -0.01 -10.78
N ASN A 446 31.53 1.18 -11.09
CA ASN A 446 31.18 2.23 -10.14
C ASN A 446 29.92 2.97 -10.60
N PRO A 447 29.20 3.73 -9.75
CA PRO A 447 27.93 4.37 -10.13
C PRO A 447 28.01 5.52 -11.15
N GLY A 448 29.18 5.85 -11.68
CA GLY A 448 29.39 6.89 -12.69
C GLY A 448 30.17 8.11 -12.18
N PRO A 449 30.31 9.15 -13.01
CA PRO A 449 29.61 9.36 -14.28
C PRO A 449 30.04 8.39 -15.40
N HIS A 450 29.13 7.97 -16.27
CA HIS A 450 29.44 7.19 -17.47
C HIS A 450 28.88 7.89 -18.70
N LEU A 451 29.62 7.92 -19.80
CA LEU A 451 29.17 8.49 -21.06
C LEU A 451 28.60 7.38 -21.95
N VAL A 452 27.33 7.49 -22.32
CA VAL A 452 26.71 6.68 -23.36
C VAL A 452 26.68 7.48 -24.65
N ARG A 453 27.31 6.95 -25.71
CA ARG A 453 27.31 7.55 -27.05
C ARG A 453 26.64 6.61 -28.06
N ILE A 454 25.67 7.11 -28.79
CA ILE A 454 25.04 6.43 -29.92
C ILE A 454 25.44 7.15 -31.20
N SER A 455 26.14 6.46 -32.10
CA SER A 455 26.57 7.00 -33.38
C SER A 455 25.92 6.21 -34.51
N LYS A 456 25.33 6.92 -35.49
CA LYS A 456 24.74 6.30 -36.68
C LYS A 456 25.36 6.86 -37.95
N THR A 457 25.77 5.96 -38.84
CA THR A 457 26.23 6.26 -40.20
C THR A 457 25.56 5.29 -41.18
N GLY A 458 24.75 5.79 -42.10
CA GLY A 458 23.96 4.95 -42.99
C GLY A 458 22.99 4.06 -42.21
N SER A 459 23.00 2.75 -42.42
CA SER A 459 22.18 1.79 -41.67
C SER A 459 22.80 1.34 -40.35
N THR A 460 24.08 1.64 -40.13
CA THR A 460 24.87 1.11 -39.01
C THR A 460 24.75 2.03 -37.80
N VAL A 461 24.48 1.45 -36.63
CA VAL A 461 24.42 2.14 -35.34
C VAL A 461 25.38 1.48 -34.36
N THR A 462 26.25 2.27 -33.74
CA THR A 462 27.15 1.82 -32.68
C THR A 462 26.77 2.48 -31.36
N PHE A 463 26.64 1.67 -30.33
CA PHE A 463 26.47 2.09 -28.94
C PHE A 463 27.79 1.92 -28.23
N HIS A 464 28.34 3.00 -27.70
CA HIS A 464 29.57 3.04 -26.91
C HIS A 464 29.26 3.46 -25.48
N VAL A 465 29.90 2.82 -24.51
CA VAL A 465 29.85 3.20 -23.10
C VAL A 465 31.28 3.47 -22.65
N ASP A 466 31.54 4.72 -22.28
CA ASP A 466 32.77 5.17 -21.63
C ASP A 466 32.54 5.13 -20.11
N SER A 467 33.19 4.15 -19.46
CA SER A 467 32.94 3.77 -18.08
C SER A 467 33.76 4.63 -17.11
N GLY A 468 33.10 5.64 -16.51
CA GLY A 468 33.80 6.60 -15.66
C GLY A 468 33.92 7.96 -16.34
N ASN A 469 33.64 8.01 -17.66
CA ASN A 469 33.72 9.22 -18.46
C ASN A 469 35.12 9.87 -18.32
N ASP A 470 36.14 9.03 -18.37
CA ASP A 470 37.57 9.34 -18.21
C ASP A 470 38.37 9.19 -19.51
N GLY A 471 37.67 8.92 -20.62
CA GLY A 471 38.26 8.73 -21.94
C GLY A 471 38.61 7.27 -22.19
N PRO A 472 39.31 6.93 -23.29
CA PRO A 472 39.53 5.55 -23.68
C PRO A 472 40.27 4.73 -22.61
N THR A 473 39.59 3.76 -22.01
CA THR A 473 40.12 2.83 -21.01
C THR A 473 39.72 1.38 -21.34
N ASP A 474 40.34 0.42 -20.64
CA ASP A 474 40.11 -1.01 -20.87
C ASP A 474 38.71 -1.50 -20.41
N ASP A 475 38.00 -0.70 -19.60
CA ASP A 475 36.63 -0.98 -19.14
C ASP A 475 35.55 -0.35 -20.04
N ASP A 476 35.95 0.32 -21.13
CA ASP A 476 35.05 0.78 -22.17
C ASP A 476 34.57 -0.36 -23.05
N PHE A 477 33.33 -0.27 -23.53
CA PHE A 477 32.77 -1.29 -24.40
C PHE A 477 31.79 -0.70 -25.41
N GLU A 478 31.65 -1.41 -26.52
CA GLU A 478 30.73 -1.05 -27.58
C GLU A 478 30.00 -2.26 -28.17
N THR A 479 28.85 -1.98 -28.78
CA THR A 479 28.13 -2.93 -29.62
C THR A 479 27.63 -2.25 -30.88
N THR A 480 27.68 -2.96 -32.01
CA THR A 480 27.33 -2.42 -33.32
C THR A 480 26.20 -3.21 -33.96
N VAL A 481 25.19 -2.48 -34.42
CA VAL A 481 24.06 -2.96 -35.21
C VAL A 481 24.30 -2.57 -36.66
N GLN A 482 24.52 -3.56 -37.54
CA GLN A 482 24.84 -3.31 -38.96
C GLN A 482 23.68 -2.70 -39.76
N ASP A 483 22.46 -3.14 -39.47
CA ASP A 483 21.24 -2.59 -40.07
C ASP A 483 20.19 -2.37 -38.99
N ILE A 484 20.05 -1.11 -38.57
CA ILE A 484 19.10 -0.72 -37.52
C ILE A 484 17.64 -0.83 -37.99
N GLY A 485 17.38 -0.71 -39.29
CA GLY A 485 16.03 -0.85 -39.85
C GLY A 485 15.57 -2.30 -39.82
N GLN A 486 16.47 -3.25 -40.12
CA GLN A 486 16.19 -4.68 -39.95
C GLN A 486 16.10 -5.09 -38.48
N THR A 487 16.95 -4.51 -37.63
CA THR A 487 16.99 -4.84 -36.19
C THR A 487 15.77 -4.31 -35.44
N GLY A 488 15.24 -3.16 -35.86
CA GLY A 488 14.01 -2.58 -35.36
C GLY A 488 13.01 -2.37 -36.51
N PRO A 489 12.31 -3.41 -36.98
CA PRO A 489 11.39 -3.31 -38.11
C PRO A 489 10.16 -2.43 -37.82
N PHE A 490 9.97 -2.03 -36.55
CA PHE A 490 8.98 -1.06 -36.08
C PHE A 490 9.40 0.41 -36.27
N PHE A 491 10.67 0.67 -36.60
CA PHE A 491 11.13 2.02 -36.88
C PHE A 491 10.61 2.53 -38.22
N ASN A 492 10.27 3.81 -38.24
CA ASN A 492 9.90 4.52 -39.47
C ASN A 492 10.23 6.01 -39.33
N SER A 493 9.98 6.79 -40.39
CA SER A 493 10.28 8.23 -40.46
C SER A 493 9.56 9.08 -39.40
N LYS A 494 8.56 8.53 -38.71
CA LYS A 494 7.81 9.17 -37.62
C LYS A 494 7.99 8.48 -36.27
N ASN A 495 8.71 7.35 -36.22
CA ASN A 495 8.89 6.53 -35.04
C ASN A 495 10.35 6.07 -34.94
N SER A 496 11.27 7.03 -34.82
CA SER A 496 12.68 6.80 -34.52
C SER A 496 13.27 8.00 -33.76
N PRO A 497 12.67 8.46 -32.64
CA PRO A 497 13.32 9.46 -31.79
C PRO A 497 14.50 8.84 -31.03
N LEU A 498 15.38 9.67 -30.50
CA LEU A 498 16.41 9.28 -29.55
C LEU A 498 15.90 9.59 -28.14
N PHE A 499 16.23 8.75 -27.16
CA PHE A 499 15.72 8.92 -25.81
C PHE A 499 16.73 8.56 -24.73
N PHE A 500 16.49 9.11 -23.54
CA PHE A 500 16.99 8.58 -22.28
C PHE A 500 15.84 8.56 -21.26
N GLY A 501 15.87 7.59 -20.36
CA GLY A 501 14.77 7.35 -19.43
C GLY A 501 15.14 6.37 -18.33
N GLY A 502 14.21 6.09 -17.42
CA GLY A 502 14.50 5.26 -16.25
C GLY A 502 15.26 6.00 -15.15
N GLY A 503 15.91 5.26 -14.27
CA GLY A 503 16.57 5.81 -13.08
C GLY A 503 17.92 6.46 -13.39
N GLY A 504 18.45 7.22 -12.43
CA GLY A 504 19.72 7.93 -12.58
C GLY A 504 19.58 9.43 -12.80
N GLU A 505 20.72 10.11 -12.71
CA GLU A 505 20.90 11.52 -13.02
C GLU A 505 21.54 11.67 -14.40
N PHE A 506 20.84 12.37 -15.29
CA PHE A 506 21.26 12.56 -16.68
C PHE A 506 21.82 13.97 -16.88
N SER A 507 23.03 14.08 -17.41
CA SER A 507 23.70 15.35 -17.65
C SER A 507 24.40 15.40 -19.02
N ASN A 508 24.84 16.59 -19.40
CA ASN A 508 25.65 16.82 -20.61
C ASN A 508 25.05 16.22 -21.92
N VAL A 509 23.71 16.26 -22.05
CA VAL A 509 23.01 15.67 -23.19
C VAL A 509 23.27 16.47 -24.47
N LYS A 510 23.86 15.84 -25.48
CA LYS A 510 24.23 16.47 -26.76
C LYS A 510 23.72 15.68 -27.95
N LEU A 511 23.41 16.40 -29.02
CA LEU A 511 23.06 15.84 -30.31
C LEU A 511 23.83 16.57 -31.40
N LYS A 512 24.51 15.81 -32.26
CA LYS A 512 25.17 16.28 -33.48
C LYS A 512 24.58 15.53 -34.68
N LEU A 513 24.28 16.26 -35.75
CA LEU A 513 23.79 15.73 -37.02
C LEU A 513 24.90 15.80 -38.08
#